data_AF-A0A9D1ZG12-F1
#
_entry.id   AF-A0A9D1ZG12-F1
#
_cell.length_a   1.000
_cell.length_b   1.000
_cell.length_c   1.000
_cell.angle_alpha   90.00
_cell.angle_beta   90.00
_cell.angle_gamma   90.00
#
_symmetry.space_group_name_H-M   'P 1'
#
loop_
_entity.id
_entity.type
_entity.pdbx_description
1 polymer ?
#
loop_
_entity_poly.entity_id
_entity_poly.type
_entity_poly.pdbx_seq_one_letter_code
_entity_poly.pdbx_strand_id
1 'polypeptide(L)'
;MSHLFLSLGNQPFISLDWQVVAQLLNTLILFLILKKILFVKVKEFIDARQMEVDKMYADADTAMAEAERLKNIYSESVAGARDEAQRIVTDARRSAQDQADAILAEARAEAAVLREKAEADIVSEKKKAVNEIKDEISDIAILIAEKVVEKEITPADHEKLIAQFIDRVGE
;
A
#
# COMPACT_ATOMS: atom_id res chain seq x y z
N MET A 1 -85.95 -12.64 63.49
CA MET A 1 -86.44 -13.76 64.32
C MET A 1 -86.91 -14.83 63.35
N SER A 2 -86.06 -15.82 63.09
CA SER A 2 -86.25 -17.18 63.66
C SER A 2 -87.64 -17.68 63.28
N HIS A 3 -87.78 -18.59 62.32
CA HIS A 3 -87.31 -19.96 62.42
C HIS A 3 -86.69 -20.40 61.08
N LEU A 4 -85.39 -20.70 61.04
CA LEU A 4 -84.83 -22.00 61.42
C LEU A 4 -85.46 -23.10 60.57
N PHE A 5 -84.83 -23.39 59.43
CA PHE A 5 -83.81 -24.44 59.29
C PHE A 5 -84.43 -25.84 59.38
N LEU A 6 -84.03 -26.67 58.40
CA LEU A 6 -84.25 -28.12 58.28
C LEU A 6 -85.52 -28.56 57.55
N SER A 7 -85.62 -28.15 56.28
CA SER A 7 -86.06 -29.08 55.24
C SER A 7 -84.82 -29.78 54.64
N LEU A 8 -84.11 -30.55 55.47
CA LEU A 8 -83.38 -31.73 55.00
C LEU A 8 -84.40 -32.86 54.84
N GLY A 9 -85.41 -32.61 54.01
CA GLY A 9 -86.29 -33.63 53.49
C GLY A 9 -85.68 -34.04 52.15
N ASN A 10 -85.16 -35.26 52.12
CA ASN A 10 -84.82 -36.06 50.96
C ASN A 10 -85.73 -35.80 49.75
N GLN A 11 -85.51 -34.69 49.04
CA GLN A 11 -85.79 -34.60 47.61
C GLN A 11 -84.85 -35.64 47.02
N PRO A 12 -85.35 -36.69 46.37
CA PRO A 12 -84.48 -37.66 45.75
C PRO A 12 -83.50 -36.87 44.89
N PHE A 13 -82.21 -36.92 45.26
CA PHE A 13 -81.13 -36.22 44.55
C PHE A 13 -81.07 -36.67 43.08
N ILE A 14 -81.78 -37.75 42.77
CA ILE A 14 -82.18 -38.18 41.43
C ILE A 14 -83.63 -38.72 41.54
N SER A 15 -84.65 -37.90 41.32
CA SER A 15 -85.85 -38.46 40.70
C SER A 15 -85.49 -38.76 39.25
N LEU A 16 -85.76 -39.98 38.81
CA LEU A 16 -85.47 -40.45 37.45
C LEU A 16 -86.52 -39.86 36.49
N ASP A 17 -86.62 -38.53 36.48
CA ASP A 17 -87.55 -37.73 35.73
C ASP A 17 -86.90 -37.20 34.44
N TRP A 18 -87.70 -36.69 33.51
CA TRP A 18 -87.28 -36.03 32.26
C TRP A 18 -86.15 -34.99 32.43
N GLN A 19 -86.00 -34.42 33.63
CA GLN A 19 -84.92 -33.48 33.99
C GLN A 19 -83.52 -34.08 33.84
N VAL A 20 -83.31 -35.36 34.15
CA VAL A 20 -82.00 -36.03 34.00
C VAL A 20 -81.62 -36.14 32.53
N VAL A 21 -82.60 -36.43 31.67
CA VAL A 21 -82.41 -36.48 30.20
C VAL A 21 -82.08 -35.09 29.65
N ALA A 22 -82.79 -34.05 30.12
CA ALA A 22 -82.51 -32.67 29.74
C ALA A 22 -81.11 -32.19 30.20
N GLN A 23 -80.68 -32.56 31.40
CA GLN A 23 -79.35 -32.24 31.91
C GLN A 23 -78.25 -32.96 31.13
N LEU A 24 -78.44 -34.26 30.81
CA LEU A 24 -77.52 -35.02 29.96
C LEU A 24 -77.40 -34.42 28.55
N LEU A 25 -78.53 -34.00 27.94
CA LEU A 25 -78.54 -33.30 26.66
C LEU A 25 -77.78 -31.97 26.73
N ASN A 26 -78.01 -31.18 27.78
CA ASN A 26 -77.30 -29.91 27.98
C ASN A 26 -75.78 -30.14 28.16
N THR A 27 -75.38 -31.11 28.98
CA THR A 27 -73.98 -31.51 29.13
C THR A 27 -73.37 -31.99 27.82
N LEU A 28 -74.11 -32.76 27.02
CA LEU A 28 -73.64 -33.25 25.72
C LEU A 28 -73.45 -32.10 24.72
N ILE A 29 -74.42 -31.18 24.63
CA ILE A 29 -74.32 -29.99 23.76
C ILE A 29 -73.13 -29.14 24.18
N LEU A 30 -72.98 -28.86 25.47
CA LEU A 30 -71.86 -28.11 26.03
C LEU A 30 -70.52 -28.81 25.72
N PHE A 31 -70.45 -30.13 25.92
CA PHE A 31 -69.27 -30.93 25.61
C PHE A 31 -68.90 -30.86 24.12
N LEU A 32 -69.87 -30.93 23.21
CA LEU A 32 -69.61 -30.85 21.77
C LEU A 32 -69.10 -29.46 21.36
N ILE A 33 -69.64 -28.38 21.94
CA ILE A 33 -69.18 -27.01 21.69
C ILE A 33 -67.75 -26.83 22.24
N LEU A 34 -67.50 -27.23 23.48
CA LEU A 34 -66.17 -27.19 24.09
C LEU A 34 -65.16 -28.02 23.32
N LYS A 35 -65.51 -29.24 22.91
CA LYS A 35 -64.66 -30.09 22.07
C LYS A 35 -64.27 -29.35 20.79
N LYS A 36 -65.23 -28.79 20.06
CA LYS A 36 -64.94 -28.11 18.80
C LYS A 36 -64.01 -26.91 19.00
N ILE A 37 -64.25 -26.08 20.02
CA ILE A 37 -63.43 -24.88 20.28
C ILE A 37 -62.04 -25.24 20.80
N LEU A 38 -61.96 -26.19 21.74
CA LEU A 38 -60.74 -26.55 22.44
C LEU A 38 -59.77 -27.31 21.53
N PHE A 39 -60.27 -28.21 20.67
CA PHE A 39 -59.43 -28.89 19.68
C PHE A 39 -58.81 -27.91 18.68
N VAL A 40 -59.56 -26.89 18.23
CA VAL A 40 -59.03 -25.87 17.32
C VAL A 40 -57.96 -25.02 18.02
N LYS A 41 -58.25 -24.49 19.22
CA LYS A 41 -57.32 -23.61 19.93
C LYS A 41 -56.06 -24.31 20.42
N VAL A 42 -56.18 -25.55 20.91
CA VAL A 42 -55.02 -26.33 21.36
C VAL A 42 -54.14 -26.72 20.17
N LYS A 43 -54.73 -27.11 19.04
CA LYS A 43 -53.96 -27.42 17.83
C LYS A 43 -53.23 -26.18 17.31
N GLU A 44 -53.92 -25.04 17.20
CA GLU A 44 -53.30 -23.76 16.81
C GLU A 44 -52.10 -23.41 17.70
N PHE A 45 -52.20 -23.60 19.02
CA PHE A 45 -51.11 -23.31 19.95
C PHE A 45 -49.91 -24.25 19.77
N ILE A 46 -50.16 -25.56 19.59
CA ILE A 46 -49.09 -26.54 19.36
C ILE A 46 -48.42 -26.29 18.01
N ASP A 47 -49.20 -26.08 16.95
CA ASP A 47 -48.68 -25.80 15.61
C ASP A 47 -47.87 -24.49 15.60
N ALA A 48 -48.36 -23.43 16.26
CA ALA A 48 -47.63 -22.16 16.39
C ALA A 48 -46.29 -22.33 17.12
N ARG A 49 -46.26 -23.12 18.20
CA ARG A 49 -45.02 -23.38 18.94
C ARG A 49 -44.05 -24.25 18.15
N GLN A 50 -44.54 -25.23 17.40
CA GLN A 50 -43.71 -26.04 16.52
C GLN A 50 -43.09 -25.16 15.42
N MET A 51 -43.89 -24.31 14.76
CA MET A 51 -43.41 -23.37 13.75
C MET A 51 -42.38 -22.38 14.29
N GLU A 52 -42.57 -21.87 15.51
CA GLU A 52 -41.60 -20.98 16.17
C GLU A 52 -40.27 -21.69 16.39
N VAL A 53 -40.31 -22.91 16.93
CA VAL A 53 -39.11 -23.71 17.18
C VAL A 53 -38.39 -24.08 15.89
N ASP A 54 -39.12 -24.54 14.88
CA ASP A 54 -38.55 -24.89 13.57
C ASP A 54 -37.92 -23.66 12.90
N LYS A 55 -38.57 -22.49 13.01
CA LYS A 55 -38.02 -21.24 12.53
C LYS A 55 -36.76 -20.86 13.29
N MET A 56 -36.73 -20.99 14.61
CA MET A 56 -35.53 -20.69 15.41
C MET A 56 -34.34 -21.55 15.01
N TYR A 57 -34.56 -22.86 14.75
CA TYR A 57 -33.50 -23.75 14.26
C TYR A 57 -33.06 -23.38 12.84
N ALA A 58 -33.99 -23.10 11.92
CA ALA A 58 -33.65 -22.68 10.57
C ALA A 58 -32.88 -21.34 10.55
N ASP A 59 -33.29 -20.37 11.37
CA ASP A 59 -32.61 -19.09 11.52
C ASP A 59 -31.21 -19.28 12.15
N ALA A 60 -31.07 -20.20 13.11
CA ALA A 60 -29.76 -20.53 13.69
C ALA A 60 -28.83 -21.22 12.68
N ASP A 61 -29.32 -22.19 11.93
CA ASP A 61 -28.54 -22.90 10.90
C ASP A 61 -28.07 -21.95 9.80
N THR A 62 -28.96 -21.06 9.33
CA THR A 62 -28.61 -20.05 8.33
C THR A 62 -27.60 -19.04 8.88
N ALA A 63 -27.75 -18.59 10.12
CA ALA A 63 -26.79 -17.70 10.78
C ALA A 63 -25.41 -18.38 10.96
N MET A 64 -25.38 -19.67 11.31
CA MET A 64 -24.14 -20.43 11.43
C MET A 64 -23.45 -20.61 10.08
N ALA A 65 -24.19 -20.99 9.04
CA ALA A 65 -23.66 -21.12 7.69
C ALA A 65 -23.11 -19.79 7.15
N GLU A 66 -23.81 -18.68 7.40
CA GLU A 66 -23.35 -17.35 7.01
C GLU A 66 -22.11 -16.92 7.79
N ALA A 67 -22.06 -17.20 9.10
CA ALA A 67 -20.87 -16.92 9.91
C ALA A 67 -19.65 -17.71 9.45
N GLU A 68 -19.81 -18.98 9.08
CA GLU A 68 -18.74 -19.81 8.54
C GLU A 68 -18.29 -19.30 7.16
N ARG A 69 -19.23 -18.94 6.29
CA ARG A 69 -18.93 -18.32 4.99
C ARG A 69 -18.13 -17.03 5.15
N LEU A 70 -18.57 -16.13 6.02
CA LEU A 70 -17.89 -14.86 6.30
C LEU A 70 -16.51 -15.08 6.90
N LYS A 71 -16.36 -16.07 7.81
CA LYS A 71 -15.06 -16.44 8.37
C LYS A 71 -14.09 -16.92 7.29
N ASN A 72 -14.55 -17.74 6.35
CA ASN A 72 -13.72 -18.22 5.25
C ASN A 72 -13.30 -17.07 4.32
N ILE A 73 -14.25 -16.22 3.90
CA ILE A 73 -13.96 -15.03 3.09
C ILE A 73 -12.96 -14.11 3.79
N TYR A 74 -13.14 -13.87 5.10
CA TYR A 74 -12.22 -13.04 5.86
C TYR A 74 -10.82 -13.67 5.96
N SER A 75 -10.74 -14.97 6.23
CA SER A 75 -9.48 -15.70 6.29
C SER A 75 -8.73 -15.66 4.95
N GLU A 76 -9.44 -15.88 3.83
CA GLU A 76 -8.89 -15.77 2.49
C GLU A 76 -8.45 -14.33 2.17
N SER A 77 -9.26 -13.33 2.53
CA SER A 77 -8.92 -11.93 2.33
C SER A 77 -7.67 -11.52 3.12
N VAL A 78 -7.52 -11.98 4.37
CA VAL A 78 -6.33 -11.71 5.18
C VAL A 78 -5.10 -12.42 4.61
N ALA A 79 -5.24 -13.67 4.15
CA ALA A 79 -4.16 -14.39 3.49
C ALA A 79 -3.72 -13.68 2.20
N GLY A 80 -4.66 -13.32 1.33
CA GLY A 80 -4.39 -12.58 0.10
C GLY A 80 -3.77 -11.21 0.35
N ALA A 81 -4.21 -10.49 1.38
CA ALA A 81 -3.61 -9.21 1.77
C ALA A 81 -2.14 -9.37 2.24
N ARG A 82 -1.82 -10.45 2.95
CA ARG A 82 -0.43 -10.74 3.36
C ARG A 82 0.46 -11.07 2.18
N ASP A 83 -0.04 -11.88 1.24
CA ASP A 83 0.71 -12.23 0.03
C ASP A 83 0.95 -10.99 -0.84
N GLU A 84 -0.06 -10.13 -1.01
CA GLU A 84 0.08 -8.89 -1.76
C GLU A 84 1.06 -7.92 -1.09
N ALA A 85 1.00 -7.78 0.24
CA ALA A 85 1.96 -6.98 0.98
C ALA A 85 3.40 -7.50 0.81
N GLN A 86 3.59 -8.82 0.87
CA GLN A 86 4.89 -9.44 0.67
C GLN A 86 5.42 -9.23 -0.76
N ARG A 87 4.53 -9.30 -1.76
CA ARG A 87 4.86 -8.98 -3.16
C ARG A 87 5.29 -7.52 -3.30
N ILE A 88 4.50 -6.57 -2.79
CA ILE A 88 4.82 -5.13 -2.82
C ILE A 88 6.19 -4.86 -2.20
N VAL A 89 6.49 -5.43 -1.02
CA VAL A 89 7.79 -5.22 -0.37
C VAL A 89 8.93 -5.83 -1.18
N THR A 90 8.71 -6.99 -1.79
CA THR A 90 9.73 -7.68 -2.59
C THR A 90 10.01 -6.92 -3.89
N ASP A 91 8.96 -6.47 -4.58
CA ASP A 91 9.06 -5.68 -5.81
C ASP A 91 9.69 -4.31 -5.54
N ALA A 92 9.32 -3.66 -4.43
CA ALA A 92 9.94 -2.40 -4.02
C ALA A 92 11.44 -2.58 -3.71
N ARG A 93 11.83 -3.66 -3.02
CA ARG A 93 13.25 -3.97 -2.75
C ARG A 93 14.02 -4.23 -4.04
N ARG A 94 13.46 -5.01 -4.97
CA ARG A 94 14.08 -5.26 -6.27
C ARG A 94 14.25 -3.96 -7.06
N SER A 95 13.19 -3.16 -7.18
CA SER A 95 13.24 -1.88 -7.89
C SER A 95 14.25 -0.92 -7.25
N ALA A 96 14.34 -0.88 -5.93
CA ALA A 96 15.32 -0.06 -5.23
C ALA A 96 16.76 -0.52 -5.49
N GLN A 97 16.99 -1.84 -5.52
CA GLN A 97 18.30 -2.41 -5.86
C GLN A 97 18.69 -2.09 -7.30
N ASP A 98 17.77 -2.30 -8.26
CA ASP A 98 18.01 -2.00 -9.67
C ASP A 98 18.31 -0.51 -9.88
N GLN A 99 17.60 0.39 -9.20
CA GLN A 99 17.87 1.83 -9.22
C GLN A 99 19.23 2.17 -8.59
N ALA A 100 19.58 1.57 -7.46
CA ALA A 100 20.86 1.79 -6.81
C ALA A 100 22.03 1.35 -7.70
N ASP A 101 21.90 0.20 -8.36
CA ASP A 101 22.90 -0.32 -9.29
C ASP A 101 23.02 0.57 -10.54
N ALA A 102 21.89 1.08 -11.06
CA ALA A 102 21.88 2.03 -12.17
C ALA A 102 22.58 3.36 -11.81
N ILE A 103 22.24 3.95 -10.65
CA ILE A 103 22.87 5.18 -10.15
C ILE A 103 24.38 4.97 -9.94
N LEU A 104 24.78 3.82 -9.38
CA LEU A 104 26.20 3.52 -9.18
C LEU A 104 26.94 3.34 -10.50
N ALA A 105 26.32 2.71 -11.49
CA ALA A 105 26.89 2.55 -12.83
C ALA A 105 27.05 3.91 -13.53
N GLU A 106 26.03 4.77 -13.47
CA GLU A 106 26.06 6.12 -14.03
C GLU A 106 27.12 6.98 -13.35
N ALA A 107 27.17 7.01 -12.02
CA ALA A 107 28.18 7.75 -11.27
C ALA A 107 29.62 7.29 -11.60
N ARG A 108 29.82 5.98 -11.82
CA ARG A 108 31.12 5.45 -12.26
C ARG A 108 31.48 5.89 -13.69
N ALA A 109 30.50 5.90 -14.59
CA ALA A 109 30.70 6.36 -15.97
C ALA A 109 31.03 7.85 -16.00
N GLU A 110 30.30 8.68 -15.25
CA GLU A 110 30.58 10.12 -15.12
C GLU A 110 31.97 10.38 -14.52
N ALA A 111 32.34 9.65 -13.46
CA ALA A 111 33.66 9.77 -12.85
C ALA A 111 34.79 9.39 -13.82
N ALA A 112 34.58 8.38 -14.67
CA ALA A 112 35.53 7.99 -15.70
C ALA A 112 35.69 9.08 -16.76
N VAL A 113 34.58 9.64 -17.27
CA VAL A 113 34.58 10.75 -18.23
C VAL A 113 35.26 11.99 -17.65
N LEU A 114 34.97 12.31 -16.39
CA LEU A 114 35.59 13.44 -15.70
C LEU A 114 37.11 13.25 -15.55
N ARG A 115 37.56 12.05 -15.22
CA ARG A 115 39.00 11.73 -15.14
C ARG A 115 39.68 11.85 -16.49
N GLU A 116 39.11 11.28 -17.53
CA GLU A 116 39.65 11.36 -18.88
C GLU A 116 39.78 12.82 -19.34
N LYS A 117 38.74 13.63 -19.08
CA LYS A 117 38.77 15.06 -19.37
C LYS A 117 39.86 15.79 -18.57
N ALA A 118 39.97 15.53 -17.27
CA ALA A 118 40.99 16.14 -16.43
C ALA A 118 42.41 15.75 -16.88
N GLU A 119 42.64 14.50 -17.28
CA GLU A 119 43.91 14.04 -17.83
C GLU A 119 44.23 14.76 -19.16
N ALA A 120 43.25 14.90 -20.05
CA ALA A 120 43.41 15.63 -21.30
C ALA A 120 43.74 17.12 -21.05
N ASP A 121 43.03 17.76 -20.11
CA ASP A 121 43.26 19.15 -19.73
C ASP A 121 44.67 19.33 -19.14
N ILE A 122 45.12 18.42 -18.24
CA ILE A 122 46.48 18.43 -17.68
C ILE A 122 47.54 18.33 -18.79
N VAL A 123 47.34 17.45 -19.77
CA VAL A 123 48.29 17.29 -20.89
C VAL A 123 48.33 18.56 -21.75
N SER A 124 47.17 19.16 -22.03
CA SER A 124 47.06 20.42 -22.77
C SER A 124 47.76 21.58 -22.04
N GLU A 125 47.48 21.75 -20.74
CA GLU A 125 48.08 22.81 -19.93
C GLU A 125 49.59 22.62 -19.76
N LYS A 126 50.07 21.38 -19.58
CA LYS A 126 51.51 21.10 -19.58
C LYS A 126 52.17 21.50 -20.89
N LYS A 127 51.52 21.25 -22.04
CA LYS A 127 52.04 21.65 -23.35
C LYS A 127 52.08 23.18 -23.49
N LYS A 128 51.05 23.88 -23.02
CA LYS A 128 51.03 25.35 -22.99
C LYS A 128 52.16 25.91 -22.11
N ALA A 129 52.29 25.42 -20.87
CA ALA A 129 53.35 25.86 -19.95
C ALA A 129 54.75 25.64 -20.53
N VAL A 130 55.00 24.50 -21.21
CA VAL A 130 56.28 24.26 -21.88
C VAL A 130 56.53 25.23 -23.02
N ASN A 131 55.50 25.61 -23.77
CA ASN A 131 55.64 26.60 -24.84
C ASN A 131 55.89 28.00 -24.26
N GLU A 132 55.15 28.42 -23.23
CA GLU A 132 55.37 29.69 -22.54
C GLU A 132 56.80 29.80 -21.99
N ILE A 133 57.33 28.73 -21.38
CA ILE A 133 58.73 28.69 -20.92
C ILE A 133 59.71 28.83 -22.09
N LYS A 134 59.43 28.23 -23.25
CA LYS A 134 60.30 28.37 -24.43
C LYS A 134 60.30 29.79 -24.98
N ASP A 135 59.15 30.44 -24.97
CA ASP A 135 59.01 31.82 -25.42
C ASP A 135 59.79 32.75 -24.46
N GLU A 136 59.63 32.60 -23.14
CA GLU A 136 60.42 33.35 -22.15
C GLU A 136 61.94 33.12 -22.28
N ILE A 137 62.37 31.86 -22.50
CA ILE A 137 63.79 31.56 -22.70
C ILE A 137 64.31 32.22 -23.98
N SER A 138 63.50 32.26 -25.04
CA SER A 138 63.88 32.90 -26.31
C SER A 138 64.05 34.41 -26.13
N ASP A 139 63.15 35.05 -25.39
CA ASP A 139 63.26 36.47 -25.05
C ASP A 139 64.51 36.76 -24.20
N ILE A 140 64.80 35.92 -23.21
CA ILE A 140 66.03 36.04 -22.40
C ILE A 140 67.29 35.86 -23.28
N ALA A 141 67.28 34.90 -24.20
CA ALA A 141 68.41 34.66 -25.10
C ALA A 141 68.67 35.85 -26.03
N ILE A 142 67.62 36.49 -26.54
CA ILE A 142 67.72 37.73 -27.35
C ILE A 142 68.32 38.85 -26.50
N LEU A 143 67.81 39.09 -25.29
CA LEU A 143 68.34 40.12 -24.38
C LEU A 143 69.83 39.90 -24.05
N ILE A 144 70.25 38.65 -23.83
CA ILE A 144 71.66 38.31 -23.59
C ILE A 144 72.49 38.59 -24.86
N ALA A 145 72.01 38.17 -26.04
CA ALA A 145 72.70 38.41 -27.30
C ALA A 145 72.87 39.92 -27.57
N GLU A 146 71.83 40.72 -27.36
CA GLU A 146 71.88 42.18 -27.43
C GLU A 146 72.96 42.74 -26.49
N LYS A 147 72.98 42.29 -25.23
CA LYS A 147 73.95 42.78 -24.24
C LYS A 147 75.40 42.40 -24.55
N VAL A 148 75.63 41.22 -25.14
CA VAL A 148 76.96 40.78 -25.58
C VAL A 148 77.42 41.60 -26.78
N VAL A 149 76.56 41.80 -27.78
CA VAL A 149 76.88 42.63 -28.95
C VAL A 149 77.17 44.07 -28.53
N GLU A 150 76.39 44.65 -27.61
CA GLU A 150 76.63 45.99 -27.06
C GLU A 150 78.00 46.11 -26.37
N LYS A 151 78.47 45.03 -25.73
CA LYS A 151 79.74 45.02 -24.96
C LYS A 151 80.98 44.75 -25.82
N GLU A 152 80.84 43.96 -26.89
CA GLU A 152 81.93 43.57 -27.79
C GLU A 152 82.11 44.54 -28.97
N ILE A 153 81.16 45.46 -29.21
CA ILE A 153 81.27 46.43 -30.30
C ILE A 153 82.40 47.43 -30.03
N THR A 154 83.34 47.50 -30.97
CA THR A 154 84.40 48.51 -31.00
C THR A 154 84.08 49.63 -32.00
N PRO A 155 84.76 50.80 -31.93
CA PRO A 155 84.55 51.88 -32.90
C PRO A 155 84.78 51.45 -34.37
N ALA A 156 85.65 50.47 -34.60
CA ALA A 156 85.92 49.92 -35.93
C ALA A 156 84.77 49.04 -36.46
N ASP A 157 84.02 48.37 -35.59
CA ASP A 157 82.87 47.55 -35.97
C ASP A 157 81.68 48.42 -36.39
N HIS A 158 81.52 49.60 -35.78
CA HIS A 158 80.54 50.61 -36.20
C HIS A 158 80.79 51.10 -37.63
N GLU A 159 82.04 51.43 -38.00
CA GLU A 159 82.37 51.82 -39.37
C GLU A 159 82.08 50.70 -40.38
N LYS A 160 82.38 49.45 -40.01
CA LYS A 160 82.16 48.27 -40.87
C LYS A 160 80.67 47.98 -41.08
N LEU A 161 79.85 48.14 -40.04
CA LEU A 161 78.39 47.99 -40.11
C LEU A 161 77.75 49.10 -40.95
N ILE A 162 78.23 50.35 -40.81
CA ILE A 162 77.79 51.47 -41.64
C ILE A 162 78.15 51.22 -43.12
N ALA A 163 79.37 50.74 -43.39
CA ALA A 163 79.80 50.39 -44.75
C ALA A 163 78.95 49.28 -45.36
N GLN A 164 78.64 48.20 -44.62
CA GLN A 164 77.76 47.12 -45.09
C GLN A 164 76.31 47.56 -45.29
N PHE A 165 75.82 48.51 -44.50
CA PHE A 165 74.47 49.07 -44.68
C PHE A 165 74.39 49.94 -45.94
N ILE A 166 75.42 50.76 -46.19
CA ILE A 166 75.53 51.56 -47.42
C ILE A 166 75.64 50.66 -48.66
N ASP A 167 76.35 49.53 -48.56
CA ASP A 167 76.49 48.54 -49.64
C ASP A 167 75.16 47.82 -49.95
N ARG A 168 74.40 47.38 -48.94
CA ARG A 168 73.10 46.71 -49.14
C ARG A 168 71.94 47.61 -49.54
N VAL A 169 72.01 48.90 -49.23
CA VAL A 169 70.96 49.90 -49.57
C VAL A 169 71.35 50.70 -50.83
N GLY A 170 72.61 50.59 -51.27
CA GLY A 170 73.12 51.16 -52.50
C GLY A 170 72.96 50.27 -53.75
N GLU A 171 72.50 49.02 -53.60
CA GLU A 171 71.90 48.19 -54.65
C GLU A 171 70.37 48.33 -54.70
#